data_AF-A0A6G2PVN7-F1
#
_entry.id   AF-A0A6G2PVN7-F1
#
_cell.length_a   1.000
_cell.length_b   1.000
_cell.length_c   1.000
_cell.angle_alpha   90.00
_cell.angle_beta   90.00
_cell.angle_gamma   90.00
#
_symmetry.space_group_name_H-M   'P 1'
#
loop_
_entity.id
_entity.type
_entity.pdbx_description
1 polymer ?
#
loop_
_entity_poly.entity_id
_entity_poly.type
_entity_poly.pdbx_seq_one_letter_code
_entity_poly.pdbx_strand_id
1 'polypeptide(L)'
;MTRLRWPSWMPIDPYIVLLLGTVGLAALFPAHGTGATVASGASTAAIAFLFFLYGARLSTREALDGLRHWRLHVTVLACTFLVFPALGLAARATVPALLTQPLYQGLLFLTLVPSTIQSSIAFTSIARGNVPAAICAGSFSSLVGIVITPLLAAVLLGNSGGGFSADSLVKIVLQLLVPFLAGQLLRRWIGPFITRHKKVLGLVDRGSILLVVYTAFSEGMIQGIWHQVSPARLGALLLVEAAVLAVMLVGTWYGGRALGFGRADRIAIQFAGSKKSLAAGLPMASVLFGAHASLAVLPLMLFHQMQLMVCAVIAKRRAHDPEAESGDADRGAGAEEAGAGAGSETGDGAEGSAAHPVQGQPQNRVLR
;
A
#
# COMPACT_ATOMS: atom_id res chain seq x y z
N MET A 1 27.72 3.90 -14.45
CA MET A 1 26.93 4.39 -13.30
C MET A 1 27.13 3.42 -12.14
N THR A 2 28.01 3.79 -11.22
CA THR A 2 28.35 3.05 -10.00
C THR A 2 27.09 2.93 -9.13
N ARG A 3 26.64 1.69 -8.88
CA ARG A 3 25.53 1.43 -7.95
C ARG A 3 26.01 1.84 -6.56
N LEU A 4 25.41 2.87 -5.95
CA LEU A 4 25.57 3.13 -4.53
C LEU A 4 25.13 1.87 -3.77
N ARG A 5 26.09 1.07 -3.28
CA ARG A 5 25.82 -0.08 -2.41
C ARG A 5 25.73 0.46 -0.99
N TRP A 6 24.50 0.69 -0.54
CA TRP A 6 24.22 1.06 0.84
C TRP A 6 24.57 -0.10 1.79
N PRO A 7 25.16 0.16 2.96
CA PRO A 7 25.51 -0.88 3.93
C PRO A 7 24.24 -1.57 4.46
N SER A 8 24.25 -2.90 4.46
CA SER A 8 23.13 -3.80 4.75
C SER A 8 22.60 -3.76 6.21
N TRP A 9 23.18 -2.92 7.06
CA TRP A 9 22.83 -2.80 8.48
C TRP A 9 21.87 -1.64 8.78
N MET A 10 21.59 -0.78 7.80
CA MET A 10 20.54 0.23 7.90
C MET A 10 19.35 -0.17 7.02
N PRO A 11 18.20 -0.56 7.60
CA PRO A 11 16.99 -0.89 6.84
C PRO A 11 16.27 0.39 6.34
N ILE A 12 17.03 1.38 5.88
CA ILE A 12 16.48 2.63 5.36
C ILE A 12 16.37 2.48 3.84
N ASP A 13 15.14 2.55 3.33
CA ASP A 13 14.89 2.57 1.89
C ASP A 13 15.62 3.78 1.27
N PRO A 14 16.49 3.59 0.26
CA PRO A 14 17.18 4.68 -0.42
C PRO A 14 16.23 5.77 -0.94
N TYR A 15 14.99 5.41 -1.28
CA TYR A 15 13.99 6.37 -1.71
C TYR A 15 13.47 7.26 -0.56
N ILE A 16 13.37 6.72 0.66
CA ILE A 16 13.04 7.51 1.85
C ILE A 16 14.16 8.51 2.15
N VAL A 17 15.42 8.10 2.00
CA VAL A 17 16.57 9.01 2.17
C VAL A 17 16.51 10.15 1.16
N LEU A 18 16.21 9.85 -0.10
CA LEU A 18 16.01 10.88 -1.11
C LEU A 18 14.86 11.81 -0.74
N LEU A 19 13.75 11.27 -0.24
CA LEU A 19 12.58 12.07 0.13
C LEU A 19 12.87 12.99 1.34
N LEU A 20 13.51 12.47 2.38
CA LEU A 20 13.98 13.26 3.52
C LEU A 20 15.03 14.29 3.10
N GLY A 21 15.96 13.91 2.23
CA GLY A 21 16.95 14.81 1.64
C GLY A 21 16.30 15.93 0.84
N THR A 22 15.24 15.64 0.08
CA THR A 22 14.46 16.65 -0.65
C THR A 22 13.70 17.58 0.28
N VAL A 23 13.12 17.06 1.38
CA VAL A 23 12.50 17.88 2.42
C VAL A 23 13.55 18.80 3.07
N GLY A 24 14.72 18.27 3.42
CA GLY A 24 15.83 19.06 3.97
C GLY A 24 16.33 20.12 2.97
N LEU A 25 16.41 19.78 1.68
CA LEU A 25 16.78 20.71 0.63
C LEU A 25 15.74 21.82 0.48
N ALA A 26 14.44 21.50 0.51
CA ALA A 26 13.37 22.49 0.48
C ALA A 26 13.34 23.38 1.73
N ALA A 27 13.72 22.83 2.89
CA ALA A 27 13.84 23.57 4.14
C ALA A 27 14.99 24.58 4.14
N LEU A 28 16.15 24.21 3.60
CA LEU A 28 17.34 25.06 3.56
C LEU A 28 17.38 26.01 2.36
N PHE A 29 16.86 25.55 1.21
CA PHE A 29 16.86 26.27 -0.06
C PHE A 29 15.45 26.22 -0.69
N PRO A 30 14.47 26.97 -0.13
CA PRO A 30 13.15 27.04 -0.72
C PRO A 30 13.21 27.67 -2.11
N ALA A 31 12.41 27.19 -3.04
CA ALA A 31 12.24 27.85 -4.34
C ALA A 31 11.46 29.16 -4.17
N HIS A 32 12.10 30.31 -4.47
CA HIS A 32 11.48 31.64 -4.38
C HIS A 32 11.34 32.31 -5.76
N GLY A 33 10.46 33.32 -5.85
CA GLY A 33 10.31 34.17 -7.04
C GLY A 33 10.04 33.37 -8.33
N THR A 34 10.79 33.64 -9.39
CA THR A 34 10.69 32.91 -10.68
C THR A 34 10.92 31.41 -10.51
N GLY A 35 11.80 31.01 -9.58
CA GLY A 35 12.05 29.60 -9.28
C GLY A 35 10.82 28.88 -8.73
N ALA A 36 10.02 29.56 -7.91
CA ALA A 36 8.75 29.03 -7.39
C ALA A 36 7.74 28.79 -8.52
N THR A 37 7.61 29.75 -9.44
CA THR A 37 6.69 29.64 -10.60
C THR A 37 7.06 28.48 -11.51
N VAL A 38 8.35 28.34 -11.84
CA VAL A 38 8.85 27.23 -12.67
C VAL A 38 8.65 25.90 -11.95
N ALA A 39 8.99 25.81 -10.67
CA ALA A 39 8.83 24.59 -9.88
C ALA A 39 7.35 24.19 -9.75
N SER A 40 6.44 25.15 -9.58
CA SER A 40 4.99 24.93 -9.52
C SER A 40 4.41 24.44 -10.85
N GLY A 41 4.80 25.07 -11.96
CA GLY A 41 4.41 24.62 -13.31
C GLY A 41 4.94 23.22 -13.62
N ALA A 42 6.21 22.95 -13.30
CA ALA A 42 6.82 21.64 -13.49
C ALA A 42 6.18 20.56 -12.60
N SER A 43 5.87 20.89 -11.33
CA SER A 43 5.14 20.01 -10.42
C SER A 43 3.75 19.68 -10.93
N THR A 44 3.02 20.68 -11.44
CA THR A 44 1.68 20.47 -12.04
C THR A 44 1.74 19.52 -13.24
N ALA A 45 2.69 19.73 -14.14
CA ALA A 45 2.91 18.84 -15.29
C ALA A 45 3.35 17.43 -14.84
N ALA A 46 4.22 17.35 -13.83
CA ALA A 46 4.66 16.09 -13.24
C ALA A 46 3.49 15.31 -12.62
N ILE A 47 2.58 15.97 -11.91
CA ILE A 47 1.40 15.31 -11.34
C ILE A 47 0.47 14.79 -12.43
N ALA A 48 0.17 15.60 -13.45
CA ALA A 48 -0.65 15.15 -14.58
C ALA A 48 -0.01 13.93 -15.28
N PHE A 49 1.31 13.98 -15.50
CA PHE A 49 2.06 12.86 -16.08
C PHE A 49 2.08 11.62 -15.19
N LEU A 50 2.23 11.79 -13.87
CA LEU A 50 2.18 10.70 -12.88
C LEU A 50 0.85 9.96 -12.94
N PHE A 51 -0.26 10.70 -12.87
CA PHE A 51 -1.60 10.12 -12.92
C PHE A 51 -1.89 9.45 -14.26
N PHE A 52 -1.45 10.07 -15.37
CA PHE A 52 -1.48 9.43 -16.69
C PHE A 52 -0.71 8.12 -16.72
N LEU A 53 0.52 8.11 -16.19
CA LEU A 53 1.36 6.93 -16.14
C LEU A 53 0.76 5.83 -15.26
N TYR A 54 0.07 6.20 -14.18
CA TYR A 54 -0.64 5.25 -13.33
C TYR A 54 -1.81 4.58 -14.06
N GLY A 55 -2.61 5.36 -14.81
CA GLY A 55 -3.64 4.79 -15.68
C GLY A 55 -3.03 3.89 -16.74
N ALA A 56 -1.99 4.35 -17.42
CA ALA A 56 -1.37 3.58 -18.50
C ALA A 56 -0.66 2.29 -18.02
N ARG A 57 -0.26 2.22 -16.75
CA ARG A 57 0.36 1.02 -16.13
C ARG A 57 -0.66 -0.01 -15.66
N LEU A 58 -1.91 0.39 -15.40
CA LEU A 58 -2.93 -0.50 -14.83
C LEU A 58 -3.37 -1.55 -15.86
N SER A 59 -2.88 -2.79 -15.74
CA SER A 59 -3.38 -3.87 -16.60
C SER A 59 -4.68 -4.46 -16.09
N THR A 60 -5.62 -4.65 -17.02
CA THR A 60 -6.89 -5.35 -16.76
C THR A 60 -6.66 -6.79 -16.33
N ARG A 61 -5.59 -7.44 -16.79
CA ARG A 61 -5.22 -8.81 -16.39
C ARG A 61 -4.70 -8.89 -14.96
N GLU A 62 -3.84 -7.97 -14.52
CA GLU A 62 -3.39 -7.91 -13.12
C GLU A 62 -4.55 -7.58 -12.17
N ALA A 63 -5.54 -6.77 -12.61
CA ALA A 63 -6.76 -6.53 -11.85
C ALA A 63 -7.65 -7.79 -11.73
N LEU A 64 -7.71 -8.62 -12.78
CA LEU A 64 -8.47 -9.88 -12.80
C LEU A 64 -7.77 -11.02 -12.04
N ASP A 65 -6.44 -11.13 -12.11
CA ASP A 65 -5.67 -12.17 -11.40
C ASP A 65 -5.76 -12.02 -9.87
N GLY A 66 -6.03 -10.80 -9.38
CA GLY A 66 -6.34 -10.53 -7.97
C GLY A 66 -7.61 -11.22 -7.45
N LEU A 67 -8.49 -11.73 -8.33
CA LEU A 67 -9.73 -12.40 -7.90
C LEU A 67 -9.49 -13.70 -7.13
N ARG A 68 -8.29 -14.30 -7.24
CA ARG A 68 -7.97 -15.57 -6.58
C ARG A 68 -7.97 -15.50 -5.04
N HIS A 69 -7.75 -14.31 -4.45
CA HIS A 69 -7.86 -14.05 -3.00
C HIS A 69 -8.79 -12.85 -2.72
N TRP A 70 -9.92 -12.75 -3.43
CA TRP A 70 -10.82 -11.59 -3.36
C TRP A 70 -11.26 -11.23 -1.93
N ARG A 71 -11.52 -12.22 -1.06
CA ARG A 71 -11.89 -11.99 0.35
C ARG A 71 -10.84 -11.15 1.09
N LEU A 72 -9.56 -11.45 0.88
CA LEU A 72 -8.44 -10.73 1.51
C LEU A 72 -8.34 -9.30 0.96
N HIS A 73 -8.42 -9.14 -0.37
CA HIS A 73 -8.32 -7.83 -0.99
C HIS A 73 -9.48 -6.91 -0.62
N VAL A 74 -10.71 -7.43 -0.58
CA VAL A 74 -11.87 -6.67 -0.10
C VAL A 74 -11.70 -6.26 1.35
N THR A 75 -11.17 -7.15 2.21
CA THR A 75 -10.88 -6.81 3.61
C THR A 75 -9.88 -5.66 3.71
N VAL A 76 -8.77 -5.71 2.97
CA VAL A 76 -7.76 -4.63 2.95
C VAL A 76 -8.34 -3.33 2.40
N LEU A 77 -9.15 -3.38 1.36
CA LEU A 77 -9.84 -2.20 0.82
C LEU A 77 -10.82 -1.59 1.81
N ALA A 78 -11.63 -2.41 2.48
CA ALA A 78 -12.55 -1.95 3.51
C ALA A 78 -11.80 -1.28 4.66
N CYS A 79 -10.68 -1.86 5.11
CA CYS A 79 -9.80 -1.20 6.07
C CYS A 79 -9.30 0.16 5.55
N THR A 80 -8.84 0.21 4.29
CA THR A 80 -8.22 1.41 3.69
C THR A 80 -9.21 2.54 3.44
N PHE A 81 -10.39 2.24 2.88
CA PHE A 81 -11.33 3.23 2.35
C PHE A 81 -12.67 3.30 3.09
N LEU A 82 -12.87 2.49 4.13
CA LEU A 82 -14.04 2.60 5.02
C LEU A 82 -13.61 2.82 6.46
N VAL A 83 -12.82 1.90 7.03
CA VAL A 83 -12.45 1.96 8.47
C VAL A 83 -11.56 3.16 8.75
N PHE A 84 -10.49 3.36 7.96
CA PHE A 84 -9.63 4.53 8.12
C PHE A 84 -10.40 5.86 8.00
N PRO A 85 -11.18 6.11 6.92
CA PRO A 85 -11.99 7.32 6.82
C PRO A 85 -12.99 7.49 7.98
N ALA A 86 -13.60 6.41 8.47
CA ALA A 86 -14.47 6.46 9.64
C ALA A 86 -13.71 6.90 10.91
N LEU A 87 -12.48 6.40 11.11
CA LEU A 87 -11.61 6.87 12.19
C LEU A 87 -11.18 8.33 11.99
N GLY A 88 -10.92 8.74 10.75
CA GLY A 88 -10.64 10.14 10.40
C GLY A 88 -11.79 11.06 10.77
N LEU A 89 -13.03 10.69 10.44
CA LEU A 89 -14.22 11.43 10.82
C LEU A 89 -14.44 11.45 12.34
N ALA A 90 -14.21 10.32 13.02
CA ALA A 90 -14.29 10.24 14.48
C ALA A 90 -13.25 11.15 15.16
N ALA A 91 -12.06 11.29 14.56
CA ALA A 91 -11.02 12.18 15.07
C ALA A 91 -11.44 13.66 15.05
N ARG A 92 -12.53 14.04 14.37
CA ARG A 92 -13.11 15.39 14.46
C ARG A 92 -13.48 15.78 15.89
N ALA A 93 -13.85 14.80 16.73
CA ALA A 93 -14.15 15.03 18.14
C ALA A 93 -12.95 15.58 18.94
N THR A 94 -11.73 15.47 18.39
CA THR A 94 -10.52 16.01 19.00
C THR A 94 -10.29 17.49 18.68
N VAL A 95 -11.11 18.11 17.82
CA VAL A 95 -11.04 19.52 17.44
C VAL A 95 -11.99 20.35 18.32
N PRO A 96 -11.57 21.52 18.87
CA PRO A 96 -10.25 22.15 18.76
C PRO A 96 -9.27 21.75 19.88
N ALA A 97 -9.67 20.84 20.77
CA ALA A 97 -8.97 20.51 22.00
C ALA A 97 -7.53 20.01 21.77
N LEU A 98 -7.36 18.95 20.98
CA LEU A 98 -6.06 18.38 20.62
C LEU A 98 -5.58 18.88 19.26
N LEU A 99 -6.45 18.88 18.26
CA LEU A 99 -6.12 19.26 16.88
C LEU A 99 -6.74 20.61 16.50
N THR A 100 -5.98 21.40 15.75
CA THR A 100 -6.52 22.56 15.03
C THR A 100 -7.20 22.09 13.73
N GLN A 101 -8.14 22.87 13.20
CA GLN A 101 -8.86 22.54 11.96
C GLN A 101 -7.93 22.18 10.77
N PRO A 102 -6.82 22.89 10.50
CA PRO A 102 -5.92 22.53 9.40
C PRO A 102 -5.22 21.18 9.60
N LEU A 103 -4.75 20.89 10.83
CA LEU A 103 -4.14 19.59 11.16
C LEU A 103 -5.15 18.44 11.07
N TYR A 104 -6.40 18.68 11.48
CA TYR A 104 -7.47 17.71 11.31
C TYR A 104 -7.75 17.43 9.83
N GLN A 105 -7.75 18.44 8.96
CA GLN A 105 -7.92 18.22 7.51
C GLN A 105 -6.78 17.39 6.91
N GLY A 106 -5.54 17.62 7.33
CA GLY A 106 -4.40 16.79 6.95
C GLY A 106 -4.51 15.35 7.47
N LEU A 107 -4.95 15.17 8.73
CA LEU A 107 -5.20 13.84 9.31
C LEU A 107 -6.32 13.11 8.56
N LEU A 108 -7.43 13.79 8.29
CA LEU A 108 -8.54 13.23 7.53
C LEU A 108 -8.05 12.83 6.14
N PHE A 109 -7.33 13.69 5.43
CA PHE A 109 -6.71 13.36 4.14
C PHE A 109 -5.82 12.11 4.22
N LEU A 110 -4.93 12.01 5.22
CA LEU A 110 -4.13 10.81 5.49
C LEU A 110 -5.02 9.55 5.59
N THR A 111 -6.20 9.63 6.19
CA THR A 111 -7.08 8.47 6.28
C THR A 111 -7.71 8.06 4.94
N LEU A 112 -7.69 8.92 3.92
CA LEU A 112 -8.29 8.65 2.61
C LEU A 112 -7.30 8.03 1.62
N VAL A 113 -5.98 8.23 1.82
CA VAL A 113 -4.96 7.76 0.87
C VAL A 113 -4.87 6.22 0.83
N PRO A 114 -4.39 5.62 -0.28
CA PRO A 114 -4.23 4.18 -0.37
C PRO A 114 -3.16 3.62 0.57
N SER A 115 -3.12 2.29 0.67
CA SER A 115 -2.09 1.56 1.39
C SER A 115 -0.74 1.54 0.67
N THR A 116 0.30 1.20 1.41
CA THR A 116 1.66 0.99 0.89
C THR A 116 1.83 -0.38 0.24
N ILE A 117 2.59 -0.43 -0.84
CA ILE A 117 2.99 -1.70 -1.49
C ILE A 117 4.25 -2.25 -0.83
N GLN A 118 5.36 -1.51 -0.92
CA GLN A 118 6.70 -2.03 -0.62
C GLN A 118 6.90 -2.37 0.86
N SER A 119 6.48 -1.50 1.78
CA SER A 119 6.61 -1.78 3.22
C SER A 119 5.68 -2.90 3.67
N SER A 120 4.48 -3.02 3.09
CA SER A 120 3.58 -4.15 3.36
C SER A 120 4.20 -5.47 2.94
N ILE A 121 4.82 -5.54 1.76
CA ILE A 121 5.55 -6.72 1.27
C ILE A 121 6.72 -7.05 2.21
N ALA A 122 7.54 -6.05 2.53
CA ALA A 122 8.73 -6.25 3.35
C ALA A 122 8.39 -6.79 4.74
N PHE A 123 7.42 -6.18 5.44
CA PHE A 123 7.04 -6.63 6.78
C PHE A 123 6.27 -7.95 6.76
N THR A 124 5.47 -8.21 5.72
CA THR A 124 4.82 -9.53 5.56
C THR A 124 5.87 -10.62 5.36
N SER A 125 6.91 -10.36 4.58
CA SER A 125 8.03 -11.29 4.39
C SER A 125 8.78 -11.55 5.70
N ILE A 126 9.17 -10.48 6.42
CA ILE A 126 9.86 -10.60 7.73
C ILE A 126 9.03 -11.42 8.72
N ALA A 127 7.72 -11.21 8.77
CA ALA A 127 6.81 -11.92 9.68
C ALA A 127 6.45 -13.35 9.23
N ARG A 128 7.01 -13.85 8.11
CA ARG A 128 6.66 -15.12 7.47
C ARG A 128 5.16 -15.23 7.16
N GLY A 129 4.62 -14.23 6.47
CA GLY A 129 3.22 -14.17 6.02
C GLY A 129 3.04 -14.42 4.51
N ASN A 130 1.82 -14.24 4.01
CA ASN A 130 1.49 -14.44 2.60
C ASN A 130 1.97 -13.23 1.75
N VAL A 131 3.22 -13.29 1.30
CA VAL A 131 3.85 -12.24 0.48
C VAL A 131 3.11 -12.00 -0.84
N PRO A 132 2.73 -13.02 -1.63
CA PRO A 132 1.90 -12.83 -2.83
C PRO A 132 0.61 -12.05 -2.55
N ALA A 133 -0.12 -12.39 -1.49
CA ALA A 133 -1.33 -11.67 -1.12
C ALA A 133 -1.05 -10.22 -0.73
N ALA A 134 0.04 -9.93 -0.03
CA ALA A 134 0.43 -8.56 0.31
C ALA A 134 0.80 -7.73 -0.94
N ILE A 135 1.47 -8.33 -1.94
CA ILE A 135 1.76 -7.69 -3.24
C ILE A 135 0.45 -7.31 -3.91
N CYS A 136 -0.47 -8.26 -4.08
CA CYS A 136 -1.75 -8.03 -4.73
C CYS A 136 -2.61 -7.02 -3.96
N ALA A 137 -2.71 -7.14 -2.63
CA ALA A 137 -3.53 -6.26 -1.80
C ALA A 137 -3.04 -4.81 -1.80
N GLY A 138 -1.73 -4.60 -1.65
CA GLY A 138 -1.14 -3.26 -1.72
C GLY A 138 -1.29 -2.64 -3.10
N SER A 139 -1.10 -3.44 -4.16
CA SER A 139 -1.27 -2.98 -5.55
C SER A 139 -2.71 -2.60 -5.82
N PHE A 140 -3.67 -3.45 -5.43
CA PHE A 140 -5.10 -3.18 -5.62
C PHE A 140 -5.56 -1.96 -4.83
N SER A 141 -5.12 -1.82 -3.57
CA SER A 141 -5.38 -0.63 -2.75
C SER A 141 -4.84 0.64 -3.42
N SER A 142 -3.62 0.60 -3.96
CA SER A 142 -3.02 1.74 -4.67
C SER A 142 -3.80 2.10 -5.94
N LEU A 143 -4.19 1.09 -6.74
CA LEU A 143 -4.96 1.27 -7.96
C LEU A 143 -6.35 1.84 -7.70
N VAL A 144 -7.09 1.24 -6.76
CA VAL A 144 -8.40 1.73 -6.33
C VAL A 144 -8.26 3.13 -5.73
N GLY A 145 -7.23 3.37 -4.93
CA GLY A 145 -6.98 4.66 -4.28
C GLY A 145 -6.70 5.81 -5.23
N ILE A 146 -6.15 5.56 -6.42
CA ILE A 146 -5.97 6.61 -7.44
C ILE A 146 -7.31 7.24 -7.83
N VAL A 147 -8.38 6.44 -7.84
CA VAL A 147 -9.74 6.91 -8.19
C VAL A 147 -10.55 7.27 -6.95
N ILE A 148 -10.51 6.43 -5.91
CA ILE A 148 -11.34 6.58 -4.71
C ILE A 148 -10.85 7.72 -3.81
N THR A 149 -9.54 7.94 -3.67
CA THR A 149 -9.01 8.98 -2.77
C THR A 149 -9.47 10.39 -3.17
N PRO A 150 -9.35 10.82 -4.45
CA PRO A 150 -9.87 12.13 -4.86
C PRO A 150 -11.38 12.28 -4.63
N LEU A 151 -12.17 11.23 -4.87
CA LEU A 151 -13.61 11.24 -4.66
C LEU A 151 -13.99 11.33 -3.16
N LEU A 152 -13.32 10.54 -2.31
CA LEU A 152 -13.51 10.62 -0.86
C LEU A 152 -13.06 11.97 -0.32
N ALA A 153 -11.92 12.48 -0.79
CA ALA A 153 -11.43 13.80 -0.43
C ALA A 153 -12.44 14.87 -0.82
N ALA A 154 -13.05 14.73 -2.00
CA ALA A 154 -14.10 15.62 -2.43
C ALA A 154 -15.28 15.64 -1.45
N VAL A 155 -15.87 14.48 -1.18
CA VAL A 155 -17.05 14.40 -0.32
C VAL A 155 -16.75 14.83 1.13
N LEU A 156 -15.60 14.43 1.67
CA LEU A 156 -15.31 14.56 3.10
C LEU A 156 -14.58 15.85 3.47
N LEU A 157 -13.76 16.40 2.58
CA LEU A 157 -13.04 17.67 2.82
C LEU A 157 -13.78 18.87 2.22
N GLY A 158 -14.55 18.69 1.14
CA GLY A 158 -15.26 19.77 0.43
C GLY A 158 -16.30 20.51 1.28
N ASN A 159 -16.89 19.88 2.29
CA ASN A 159 -17.91 20.49 3.16
C ASN A 159 -17.33 21.19 4.41
N SER A 160 -16.01 21.33 4.53
CA SER A 160 -15.36 21.69 5.81
C SER A 160 -15.35 23.20 6.16
N GLY A 161 -16.14 24.05 5.49
CA GLY A 161 -16.30 25.46 5.86
C GLY A 161 -15.06 26.35 5.70
N GLY A 162 -13.98 25.86 5.09
CA GLY A 162 -12.67 26.52 5.01
C GLY A 162 -12.28 27.07 3.64
N GLY A 163 -13.24 27.43 2.78
CA GLY A 163 -12.95 28.04 1.46
C GLY A 163 -12.68 27.06 0.31
N PHE A 164 -12.82 25.75 0.52
CA PHE A 164 -12.90 24.80 -0.58
C PHE A 164 -14.29 24.88 -1.22
N SER A 165 -14.40 25.60 -2.33
CA SER A 165 -15.62 25.54 -3.13
C SER A 165 -15.76 24.13 -3.74
N ALA A 166 -16.99 23.63 -3.84
CA ALA A 166 -17.27 22.37 -4.54
C ALA A 166 -16.70 22.38 -5.98
N ASP A 167 -16.65 23.56 -6.61
CA ASP A 167 -16.06 23.78 -7.93
C ASP A 167 -14.53 23.58 -7.96
N SER A 168 -13.79 24.16 -7.00
CA SER A 168 -12.34 23.99 -6.88
C SER A 168 -11.97 22.52 -6.70
N LEU A 169 -12.75 21.83 -5.89
CA LEU A 169 -12.59 20.43 -5.58
C LEU A 169 -12.93 19.51 -6.77
N VAL A 170 -14.00 19.80 -7.52
CA VAL A 170 -14.31 19.11 -8.78
C VAL A 170 -13.19 19.33 -9.81
N LYS A 171 -12.68 20.55 -9.94
CA LYS A 171 -11.54 20.85 -10.82
C LYS A 171 -10.30 20.03 -10.45
N ILE A 172 -10.01 19.92 -9.15
CA ILE A 172 -8.92 19.08 -8.64
C ILE A 172 -9.14 17.60 -8.95
N VAL A 173 -10.35 17.09 -8.70
CA VAL A 173 -10.71 15.71 -9.00
C VAL A 173 -10.56 15.43 -10.50
N LEU A 174 -11.03 16.33 -11.36
CA LEU A 174 -10.84 16.24 -12.81
C LEU A 174 -9.35 16.31 -13.17
N GLN A 175 -8.58 17.17 -12.53
CA GLN A 175 -7.12 17.27 -12.74
C GLN A 175 -6.38 15.98 -12.40
N LEU A 176 -6.88 15.17 -11.45
CA LEU A 176 -6.32 13.86 -11.11
C LEU A 176 -6.90 12.72 -11.96
N LEU A 177 -8.23 12.67 -12.14
CA LEU A 177 -8.93 11.60 -12.83
C LEU A 177 -8.79 11.68 -14.36
N VAL A 178 -8.83 12.86 -14.96
CA VAL A 178 -8.77 12.99 -16.43
C VAL A 178 -7.46 12.45 -17.00
N PRO A 179 -6.26 12.83 -16.48
CA PRO A 179 -5.02 12.25 -16.96
C PRO A 179 -4.96 10.74 -16.76
N PHE A 180 -5.45 10.25 -15.60
CA PHE A 180 -5.52 8.82 -15.32
C PHE A 180 -6.39 8.06 -16.33
N LEU A 181 -7.61 8.54 -16.58
CA LEU A 181 -8.53 7.93 -17.55
C LEU A 181 -7.96 7.99 -18.97
N ALA A 182 -7.32 9.10 -19.35
CA ALA A 182 -6.61 9.21 -20.61
C ALA A 182 -5.49 8.15 -20.73
N GLY A 183 -4.68 7.97 -19.68
CA GLY A 183 -3.66 6.93 -19.62
C GLY A 183 -4.23 5.52 -19.76
N GLN A 184 -5.33 5.24 -19.05
CA GLN A 184 -6.03 3.95 -19.12
C GLN A 184 -6.59 3.68 -20.53
N LEU A 185 -7.20 4.68 -21.17
CA LEU A 185 -7.73 4.56 -22.52
C LEU A 185 -6.59 4.35 -23.53
N LEU A 186 -5.50 5.08 -23.38
CA LEU A 186 -4.34 4.99 -24.27
C LEU A 186 -3.51 3.73 -24.06
N ARG A 187 -3.69 3.02 -22.93
CA ARG A 187 -2.91 1.85 -22.53
C ARG A 187 -2.80 0.80 -23.63
N ARG A 188 -3.86 0.55 -24.40
CA ARG A 188 -3.82 -0.49 -25.46
C ARG A 188 -2.75 -0.24 -26.51
N TRP A 189 -2.39 1.03 -26.75
CA TRP A 189 -1.37 1.42 -27.72
C TRP A 189 0.00 1.63 -27.08
N ILE A 190 0.06 2.27 -25.90
CA ILE A 190 1.34 2.61 -25.24
C ILE A 190 1.83 1.54 -24.25
N GLY A 191 0.99 0.53 -23.94
CA GLY A 191 1.28 -0.53 -22.98
C GLY A 191 2.61 -1.25 -23.25
N PRO A 192 2.87 -1.75 -24.48
CA PRO A 192 4.14 -2.40 -24.82
C PRO A 192 5.37 -1.50 -24.64
N PHE A 193 5.23 -0.20 -24.92
CA PHE A 193 6.28 0.79 -24.69
C PHE A 193 6.55 0.97 -23.19
N ILE A 194 5.49 1.06 -22.38
CA ILE A 194 5.59 1.20 -20.92
C ILE A 194 6.27 -0.02 -20.30
N THR A 195 5.92 -1.24 -20.71
CA THR A 195 6.59 -2.46 -20.24
C THR A 195 8.05 -2.50 -20.67
N ARG A 196 8.37 -2.10 -21.90
CA ARG A 196 9.75 -2.04 -22.40
C ARG A 196 10.62 -1.04 -21.64
N HIS A 197 10.07 0.11 -21.24
CA HIS A 197 10.80 1.20 -20.57
C HIS A 197 10.49 1.31 -19.06
N LYS A 198 10.00 0.23 -18.44
CA LYS A 198 9.58 0.20 -17.02
C LYS A 198 10.60 0.80 -16.05
N LYS A 199 11.90 0.56 -16.26
CA LYS A 199 12.98 1.08 -15.40
C LYS A 199 13.10 2.61 -15.48
N VAL A 200 13.12 3.15 -16.69
CA VAL A 200 13.23 4.60 -16.93
C VAL A 200 11.98 5.30 -16.40
N LEU A 201 10.80 4.77 -16.72
CA LEU A 201 9.54 5.31 -16.23
C LEU A 201 9.42 5.22 -14.70
N GLY A 202 10.04 4.23 -14.05
CA GLY A 202 10.11 4.14 -12.60
C GLY A 202 11.00 5.22 -11.96
N LEU A 203 12.08 5.62 -12.64
CA LEU A 203 12.91 6.75 -12.21
C LEU A 203 12.19 8.08 -12.39
N VAL A 204 11.49 8.25 -13.52
CA VAL A 204 10.67 9.45 -13.76
C VAL A 204 9.57 9.57 -12.71
N ASP A 205 8.85 8.49 -12.42
CA ASP A 205 7.81 8.44 -11.38
C ASP A 205 8.35 8.88 -10.00
N ARG A 206 9.47 8.30 -9.57
CA ARG A 206 10.14 8.68 -8.32
C ARG A 206 10.62 10.14 -8.32
N GLY A 207 11.22 10.60 -9.42
CA GLY A 207 11.71 11.96 -9.59
C GLY A 207 10.59 13.00 -9.59
N SER A 208 9.47 12.70 -10.24
CA SER A 208 8.27 13.52 -10.22
C SER A 208 7.70 13.68 -8.82
N ILE A 209 7.64 12.61 -8.03
CA ILE A 209 7.22 12.71 -6.61
C ILE A 209 8.20 13.59 -5.81
N LEU A 210 9.53 13.43 -5.99
CA LEU A 210 10.50 14.29 -5.31
C LEU A 210 10.33 15.76 -5.70
N LEU A 211 10.11 16.06 -6.98
CA LEU A 211 9.83 17.42 -7.43
C LEU A 211 8.58 17.99 -6.75
N VAL A 212 7.49 17.22 -6.70
CA VAL A 212 6.24 17.64 -6.07
C VAL A 212 6.44 17.92 -4.57
N VAL A 213 7.17 17.04 -3.87
CA VAL A 213 7.55 17.24 -2.47
C VAL A 213 8.36 18.51 -2.31
N TYR A 214 9.41 18.69 -3.11
CA TYR A 214 10.27 19.87 -3.05
C TYR A 214 9.47 21.15 -3.20
N THR A 215 8.59 21.23 -4.19
CA THR A 215 7.74 22.40 -4.45
C THR A 215 6.79 22.67 -3.28
N ALA A 216 6.09 21.64 -2.78
CA ALA A 216 5.14 21.80 -1.67
C ALA A 216 5.82 22.22 -0.36
N PHE A 217 6.98 21.65 -0.05
CA PHE A 217 7.74 22.01 1.14
C PHE A 217 8.39 23.38 1.03
N SER A 218 8.92 23.73 -0.15
CA SER A 218 9.48 25.06 -0.40
C SER A 218 8.43 26.15 -0.17
N GLU A 219 7.23 25.97 -0.72
CA GLU A 219 6.10 26.87 -0.48
C GLU A 219 5.76 26.94 1.01
N GLY A 220 5.71 25.80 1.71
CA GLY A 220 5.42 25.79 3.14
C GLY A 220 6.45 26.52 4.01
N MET A 221 7.73 26.46 3.64
CA MET A 221 8.79 27.22 4.29
C MET A 221 8.61 28.72 4.09
N ILE A 222 8.29 29.13 2.85
CA ILE A 222 8.04 30.54 2.50
C ILE A 222 6.85 31.10 3.26
N GLN A 223 5.78 30.31 3.38
CA GLN A 223 4.56 30.66 4.10
C GLN A 223 4.74 30.62 5.63
N GLY A 224 5.93 30.25 6.14
CA GLY A 224 6.22 30.21 7.57
C GLY A 224 5.36 29.20 8.34
N ILE A 225 4.83 28.19 7.65
CA ILE A 225 3.85 27.24 8.20
C ILE A 225 4.38 26.50 9.44
N TRP A 226 5.68 26.21 9.48
CA TRP A 226 6.33 25.52 10.58
C TRP A 226 6.34 26.33 11.88
N HIS A 227 6.26 27.66 11.79
CA HIS A 227 6.12 28.52 12.97
C HIS A 227 4.67 28.60 13.47
N GLN A 228 3.70 28.15 12.66
CA GLN A 228 2.28 28.15 13.01
C GLN A 228 1.87 26.91 13.80
N VAL A 229 2.71 25.86 13.82
CA VAL A 229 2.42 24.60 14.54
C VAL A 229 3.30 24.49 15.79
N SER A 230 2.69 24.61 16.96
CA SER A 230 3.44 24.49 18.22
C SER A 230 3.89 23.03 18.47
N PRO A 231 5.01 22.81 19.20
CA PRO A 231 5.46 21.47 19.58
C PRO A 231 4.39 20.66 20.32
N ALA A 232 3.57 21.32 21.15
CA ALA A 232 2.45 20.68 21.84
C ALA A 232 1.39 20.15 20.85
N ARG A 233 1.09 20.90 19.78
CA ARG A 233 0.15 20.46 18.73
C ARG A 233 0.73 19.32 17.88
N LEU A 234 2.05 19.30 17.63
CA LEU A 234 2.72 18.16 17.01
C LEU A 234 2.63 16.90 17.88
N GLY A 235 2.88 17.03 19.20
CA GLY A 235 2.72 15.92 20.14
C GLY A 235 1.29 15.39 20.20
N ALA A 236 0.30 16.29 20.20
CA ALA A 236 -1.12 15.92 20.16
C ALA A 236 -1.49 15.21 18.84
N LEU A 237 -0.98 15.68 17.70
CA LEU A 237 -1.16 15.03 16.40
C LEU A 237 -0.59 13.61 16.39
N LEU A 238 0.66 13.45 16.84
CA LEU A 238 1.31 12.14 16.96
C LEU A 238 0.52 11.19 17.86
N LEU A 239 -0.05 11.69 18.96
CA LEU A 239 -0.89 10.87 19.84
C LEU A 239 -2.16 10.38 19.13
N VAL A 240 -2.84 11.24 18.39
CA VAL A 240 -4.03 10.86 17.62
C VAL A 240 -3.66 9.87 16.50
N GLU A 241 -2.57 10.09 15.79
CA GLU A 241 -2.06 9.17 14.77
C GLU A 241 -1.68 7.80 15.35
N ALA A 242 -1.04 7.78 16.51
CA ALA A 242 -0.69 6.56 17.23
C ALA A 242 -1.95 5.79 17.63
N ALA A 243 -3.00 6.49 18.09
CA ALA A 243 -4.29 5.88 18.41
C ALA A 243 -4.94 5.27 17.16
N VAL A 244 -5.00 6.02 16.04
CA VAL A 244 -5.52 5.50 14.76
C VAL A 244 -4.74 4.27 14.30
N LEU A 245 -3.40 4.33 14.33
CA LEU A 245 -2.54 3.22 13.94
C LEU A 245 -2.75 2.00 14.84
N ALA A 246 -2.84 2.20 16.16
CA ALA A 246 -3.08 1.14 17.13
C ALA A 246 -4.43 0.45 16.88
N VAL A 247 -5.50 1.23 16.71
CA VAL A 247 -6.84 0.70 16.37
C VAL A 247 -6.78 -0.09 15.08
N MET A 248 -6.10 0.41 14.05
CA MET A 248 -5.98 -0.31 12.78
C MET A 248 -5.16 -1.60 12.88
N LEU A 249 -4.05 -1.60 13.59
CA LEU A 249 -3.21 -2.80 13.79
C LEU A 249 -3.91 -3.88 14.61
N VAL A 250 -4.63 -3.48 15.66
CA VAL A 250 -5.45 -4.38 16.49
C VAL A 250 -6.65 -4.88 15.68
N GLY A 251 -7.42 -3.96 15.10
CA GLY A 251 -8.63 -4.27 14.34
C GLY A 251 -8.37 -5.18 13.14
N THR A 252 -7.31 -4.95 12.39
CA THR A 252 -6.94 -5.83 11.26
C THR A 252 -6.49 -7.23 11.71
N TRP A 253 -5.80 -7.34 12.84
CA TRP A 253 -5.33 -8.63 13.37
C TRP A 253 -6.46 -9.51 13.91
N TYR A 254 -7.31 -8.93 14.75
CA TYR A 254 -8.45 -9.63 15.36
C TYR A 254 -9.60 -9.76 14.36
N GLY A 255 -9.85 -8.75 13.54
CA GLY A 255 -10.82 -8.82 12.44
C GLY A 255 -10.45 -9.89 11.41
N GLY A 256 -9.17 -9.97 11.02
CA GLY A 256 -8.69 -11.06 10.16
C GLY A 256 -8.89 -12.45 10.78
N ARG A 257 -8.77 -12.58 12.11
CA ARG A 257 -9.08 -13.82 12.84
C ARG A 257 -10.57 -14.13 12.80
N ALA A 258 -11.42 -13.15 13.09
CA ALA A 258 -12.86 -13.30 13.14
C ALA A 258 -13.45 -13.67 11.75
N LEU A 259 -12.83 -13.18 10.67
CA LEU A 259 -13.21 -13.51 9.30
C LEU A 259 -12.70 -14.88 8.82
N GLY A 260 -12.00 -15.63 9.68
CA GLY A 260 -11.53 -17.00 9.40
C GLY A 260 -10.25 -17.09 8.56
N PHE A 261 -9.46 -16.01 8.43
CA PHE A 261 -8.21 -16.08 7.68
C PHE A 261 -7.11 -16.84 8.44
N GLY A 262 -6.31 -17.62 7.72
CA GLY A 262 -5.12 -18.27 8.25
C GLY A 262 -4.04 -17.27 8.68
N ARG A 263 -3.04 -17.72 9.47
CA ARG A 263 -1.98 -16.84 10.01
C ARG A 263 -1.28 -16.03 8.92
N ALA A 264 -0.89 -16.66 7.83
CA ALA A 264 -0.15 -16.02 6.75
C ALA A 264 -0.94 -14.86 6.10
N ASP A 265 -2.24 -15.09 5.88
CA ASP A 265 -3.17 -14.09 5.32
C ASP A 265 -3.48 -12.98 6.32
N ARG A 266 -3.64 -13.31 7.61
CA ARG A 266 -3.83 -12.31 8.67
C ARG A 266 -2.66 -11.35 8.79
N ILE A 267 -1.42 -11.82 8.59
CA ILE A 267 -0.23 -10.97 8.56
C ILE A 267 -0.28 -10.03 7.35
N ALA A 268 -0.64 -10.54 6.17
CA ALA A 268 -0.80 -9.72 4.98
C ALA A 268 -1.90 -8.66 5.17
N ILE A 269 -3.05 -9.03 5.75
CA ILE A 269 -4.16 -8.11 6.09
C ILE A 269 -3.71 -7.08 7.12
N GLN A 270 -3.00 -7.48 8.18
CA GLN A 270 -2.53 -6.56 9.20
C GLN A 270 -1.65 -5.49 8.59
N PHE A 271 -0.64 -5.89 7.81
CA PHE A 271 0.31 -4.93 7.27
C PHE A 271 -0.22 -4.12 6.09
N ALA A 272 -1.02 -4.71 5.20
CA ALA A 272 -1.61 -4.00 4.07
C ALA A 272 -2.83 -3.17 4.49
N GLY A 273 -3.59 -3.60 5.49
CA GLY A 273 -4.80 -2.91 5.96
C GLY A 273 -4.52 -1.75 6.92
N SER A 274 -3.38 -1.72 7.60
CA SER A 274 -3.06 -0.70 8.63
C SER A 274 -2.13 0.41 8.17
N LYS A 275 -1.71 0.43 6.90
CA LYS A 275 -0.72 1.38 6.40
C LYS A 275 -1.30 2.37 5.41
N LYS A 276 -0.63 3.51 5.30
CA LYS A 276 -0.94 4.61 4.38
C LYS A 276 0.28 5.02 3.57
N SER A 277 0.07 5.22 2.28
CA SER A 277 1.13 5.48 1.30
C SER A 277 1.43 6.97 1.20
N LEU A 278 2.59 7.34 1.74
CA LEU A 278 3.16 8.67 1.57
C LEU A 278 3.46 8.97 0.09
N ALA A 279 4.05 8.01 -0.63
CA ALA A 279 4.41 8.18 -2.04
C ALA A 279 3.19 8.45 -2.95
N ALA A 280 2.05 7.80 -2.67
CA ALA A 280 0.81 8.04 -3.41
C ALA A 280 0.07 9.29 -2.92
N GLY A 281 0.09 9.55 -1.60
CA GLY A 281 -0.61 10.67 -1.00
C GLY A 281 0.01 12.03 -1.31
N LEU A 282 1.33 12.11 -1.49
CA LEU A 282 2.02 13.38 -1.76
C LEU A 282 1.54 14.09 -3.05
N PRO A 283 1.55 13.44 -4.23
CA PRO A 283 0.98 14.02 -5.44
C PRO A 283 -0.50 14.43 -5.28
N MET A 284 -1.29 13.62 -4.57
CA MET A 284 -2.70 13.92 -4.32
C MET A 284 -2.86 15.16 -3.43
N ALA A 285 -2.06 15.29 -2.38
CA ALA A 285 -2.12 16.40 -1.44
C ALA A 285 -1.80 17.74 -2.12
N SER A 286 -0.79 17.76 -2.98
CA SER A 286 -0.39 18.97 -3.71
C SER A 286 -1.51 19.50 -4.60
N VAL A 287 -2.29 18.63 -5.24
CA VAL A 287 -3.45 19.07 -6.03
C VAL A 287 -4.63 19.41 -5.13
N LEU A 288 -4.92 18.59 -4.11
CA LEU A 288 -6.06 18.77 -3.21
C LEU A 288 -5.96 20.01 -2.35
N PHE A 289 -4.76 20.38 -1.89
CA PHE A 289 -4.58 21.46 -0.93
C PHE A 289 -3.87 22.69 -1.49
N GLY A 290 -3.29 22.60 -2.69
CA GLY A 290 -2.58 23.71 -3.33
C GLY A 290 -1.51 24.31 -2.40
N ALA A 291 -1.61 25.61 -2.14
CA ALA A 291 -0.71 26.33 -1.24
C ALA A 291 -0.71 25.80 0.22
N HIS A 292 -1.77 25.14 0.65
CA HIS A 292 -1.88 24.54 1.99
C HIS A 292 -1.41 23.08 2.06
N ALA A 293 -0.86 22.53 0.96
CA ALA A 293 -0.44 21.14 0.89
C ALA A 293 0.63 20.78 1.93
N SER A 294 1.53 21.70 2.26
CA SER A 294 2.57 21.48 3.27
C SER A 294 2.01 21.15 4.66
N LEU A 295 0.95 21.84 5.11
CA LEU A 295 0.24 21.51 6.37
C LEU A 295 -0.51 20.19 6.28
N ALA A 296 -1.15 19.92 5.13
CA ALA A 296 -1.94 18.70 4.95
C ALA A 296 -1.06 17.44 4.84
N VAL A 297 0.16 17.57 4.33
CA VAL A 297 1.14 16.49 4.19
C VAL A 297 1.81 16.14 5.51
N LEU A 298 1.89 17.07 6.46
CA LEU A 298 2.56 16.87 7.74
C LEU A 298 2.04 15.63 8.50
N PRO A 299 0.73 15.44 8.74
CA PRO A 299 0.20 14.20 9.32
C PRO A 299 0.60 12.95 8.55
N LEU A 300 0.52 13.01 7.21
CA LEU A 300 0.90 11.87 6.36
C LEU A 300 2.36 11.44 6.55
N MET A 301 3.27 12.39 6.75
CA MET A 301 4.69 12.11 7.02
C MET A 301 4.93 11.50 8.40
N LEU A 302 4.32 12.09 9.43
CA LEU A 302 4.45 11.63 10.81
C LEU A 302 3.89 10.21 10.95
N PHE A 303 2.68 9.97 10.44
CA PHE A 303 2.07 8.65 10.39
C PHE A 303 2.94 7.66 9.61
N HIS A 304 3.49 8.06 8.46
CA HIS A 304 4.34 7.18 7.66
C HIS A 304 5.60 6.75 8.41
N GLN A 305 6.25 7.66 9.14
CA GLN A 305 7.43 7.31 9.91
C GLN A 305 7.07 6.40 11.09
N MET A 306 5.99 6.70 11.79
CA MET A 306 5.49 5.93 12.93
C MET A 306 5.09 4.51 12.52
N GLN A 307 4.31 4.34 11.44
CA GLN A 307 3.87 3.03 10.97
C GLN A 307 5.06 2.13 10.61
N LEU A 308 6.16 2.67 10.06
CA LEU A 308 7.34 1.88 9.72
C LEU A 308 8.04 1.36 10.99
N MET A 309 8.24 2.24 11.98
CA MET A 309 8.86 1.88 13.26
C MET A 309 8.03 0.82 14.00
N VAL A 310 6.73 1.06 14.15
CA VAL A 310 5.82 0.14 14.87
C VAL A 310 5.67 -1.18 14.12
N CYS A 311 5.46 -1.15 12.80
CA CYS A 311 5.32 -2.39 12.01
C CYS A 311 6.61 -3.21 11.96
N ALA A 312 7.80 -2.59 12.01
CA ALA A 312 9.06 -3.33 12.09
C ALA A 312 9.15 -4.16 13.37
N VAL A 313 8.80 -3.57 14.52
CA VAL A 313 8.78 -4.27 15.81
C VAL A 313 7.74 -5.38 15.79
N ILE A 314 6.53 -5.12 15.29
CA ILE A 314 5.48 -6.14 15.19
C ILE A 314 5.90 -7.27 14.25
N ALA A 315 6.46 -6.97 13.07
CA ALA A 315 6.90 -7.98 12.11
C ALA A 315 7.95 -8.91 12.71
N LYS A 316 8.94 -8.35 13.42
CA LYS A 316 9.98 -9.13 14.09
C LYS A 316 9.38 -10.01 15.20
N ARG A 317 8.44 -9.49 16.00
CA ARG A 317 7.73 -10.29 17.01
C ARG A 317 6.94 -11.43 16.37
N ARG A 318 6.18 -11.14 15.31
CA ARG A 318 5.38 -12.14 14.58
C ARG A 318 6.24 -13.22 13.93
N ALA A 319 7.47 -12.91 13.54
CA ALA A 319 8.44 -13.90 13.05
C ALA A 319 8.84 -14.92 14.12
N HIS A 320 8.57 -14.69 15.40
CA HIS A 320 8.82 -15.66 16.46
C HIS A 320 7.56 -16.41 16.91
N ASP A 321 6.38 -16.10 16.37
CA ASP A 321 5.16 -16.85 16.66
C ASP A 321 5.31 -18.30 16.12
N PRO A 322 4.86 -19.33 16.86
CA PRO A 322 4.89 -20.71 16.40
C PRO A 322 4.18 -20.86 15.06
N GLU A 323 4.77 -21.61 14.14
CA GLU A 323 4.09 -22.01 12.92
C GLU A 323 2.99 -22.98 13.33
N ALA A 324 1.72 -22.59 13.16
CA ALA A 324 0.64 -23.54 13.31
C ALA A 324 0.86 -24.62 12.24
N GLU A 325 1.11 -25.85 12.69
CA GLU A 325 1.24 -27.01 11.82
C GLU A 325 0.08 -27.01 10.81
N SER A 326 0.44 -27.03 9.53
CA SER A 326 -0.48 -27.22 8.42
C SER A 326 -1.04 -28.65 8.49
N GLY A 327 -1.97 -28.89 9.40
CA GLY A 327 -2.51 -30.22 9.72
C GLY A 327 -3.88 -30.54 9.12
N ASP A 328 -4.41 -29.73 8.20
CA ASP A 328 -5.81 -29.90 7.75
C ASP A 328 -6.02 -29.87 6.23
N ALA A 329 -4.93 -29.89 5.44
CA ALA A 329 -5.02 -30.05 3.98
C ALA A 329 -4.96 -31.52 3.52
N ASP A 330 -4.57 -32.45 4.40
CA ASP A 330 -4.37 -33.87 4.06
C ASP A 330 -5.51 -34.79 4.53
N ARG A 331 -6.46 -34.27 5.32
CA ARG A 331 -7.64 -35.03 5.77
C ARG A 331 -8.79 -35.07 4.76
N GLY A 332 -8.71 -34.28 3.70
CA GLY A 332 -9.70 -34.27 2.62
C GLY A 332 -9.44 -35.27 1.49
N ALA A 333 -8.19 -35.70 1.30
CA ALA A 333 -7.84 -36.63 0.22
C ALA A 333 -7.94 -38.11 0.63
N GLY A 334 -7.69 -38.44 1.90
CA GLY A 334 -7.77 -39.83 2.39
C GLY A 334 -9.19 -40.36 2.64
N ALA A 335 -10.21 -39.51 2.64
CA ALA A 335 -11.60 -39.93 2.85
C ALA A 335 -12.33 -40.32 1.56
N GLU A 336 -11.83 -39.92 0.38
CA GLU A 336 -12.40 -40.29 -0.92
C GLU A 336 -11.87 -41.64 -1.44
N GLU A 337 -10.66 -42.07 -1.05
CA GLU A 337 -10.11 -43.37 -1.46
C GLU A 337 -10.61 -44.55 -0.60
N ALA A 338 -11.12 -44.31 0.62
CA ALA A 338 -11.60 -45.38 1.51
C ALA A 338 -13.05 -45.85 1.23
N GLY A 339 -13.78 -45.18 0.31
CA GLY A 339 -15.19 -45.46 0.03
C GLY A 339 -15.48 -46.35 -1.19
N ALA A 340 -14.47 -46.75 -1.97
CA ALA A 340 -14.68 -47.41 -3.27
C ALA A 340 -14.28 -48.91 -3.31
N GLY A 341 -14.06 -49.54 -2.15
CA GLY A 341 -13.56 -50.93 -2.07
C GLY A 341 -14.40 -51.85 -1.18
N ALA A 342 -15.69 -52.00 -1.45
CA ALA A 342 -16.50 -53.06 -0.82
C ALA A 342 -17.65 -53.50 -1.73
N GLY A 343 -17.47 -54.60 -2.45
CA GLY A 343 -18.57 -55.30 -3.12
C GLY A 343 -18.16 -56.18 -4.31
N SER A 344 -17.70 -57.40 -4.02
CA SER A 344 -18.24 -58.66 -4.60
C SER A 344 -17.30 -59.84 -4.32
N GLU A 345 -17.62 -60.61 -3.28
CA GLU A 345 -17.22 -62.01 -3.17
C GLU A 345 -18.34 -62.87 -3.75
N THR A 346 -18.08 -63.56 -4.85
CA THR A 346 -18.77 -64.82 -5.20
C THR A 346 -17.74 -65.69 -5.90
N GLY A 347 -17.43 -66.83 -5.29
CA GLY A 347 -16.45 -67.79 -5.79
C GLY A 347 -17.01 -68.78 -6.82
N ASP A 348 -16.08 -69.31 -7.61
CA ASP A 348 -16.01 -70.67 -8.18
C ASP A 348 -14.58 -70.75 -8.75
N GLY A 349 -13.70 -71.72 -8.46
CA GLY A 349 -13.81 -73.14 -8.75
C GLY A 349 -12.92 -73.48 -9.97
N ALA A 350 -11.98 -74.42 -9.78
CA ALA A 350 -11.22 -75.20 -10.80
C ALA A 350 -9.78 -74.80 -11.21
N GLU A 351 -8.83 -75.62 -10.71
CA GLU A 351 -7.82 -76.45 -11.41
C GLU A 351 -6.79 -75.88 -12.43
N GLY A 352 -5.53 -76.36 -12.28
CA GLY A 352 -4.53 -76.50 -13.35
C GLY A 352 -3.24 -75.70 -13.12
N SER A 353 -2.22 -76.26 -12.46
CA SER A 353 -1.12 -77.07 -13.02
C SER A 353 0.05 -76.28 -13.67
N ALA A 354 1.27 -76.72 -13.31
CA ALA A 354 2.56 -76.57 -13.98
C ALA A 354 3.53 -75.41 -13.61
N ALA A 355 4.51 -75.78 -12.78
CA ALA A 355 5.95 -75.86 -13.11
C ALA A 355 6.80 -74.59 -13.35
N HIS A 356 7.64 -74.32 -12.33
CA HIS A 356 9.12 -74.17 -12.38
C HIS A 356 9.78 -72.92 -13.02
N PRO A 357 11.06 -72.61 -12.66
CA PRO A 357 11.44 -71.32 -12.06
C PRO A 357 12.60 -70.60 -12.79
N VAL A 358 13.25 -69.64 -12.09
CA VAL A 358 14.69 -69.30 -12.15
C VAL A 358 15.06 -67.89 -12.68
N GLN A 359 15.90 -67.21 -11.85
CA GLN A 359 16.88 -66.13 -12.14
C GLN A 359 16.37 -64.80 -12.73
N GLY A 360 16.87 -63.63 -12.32
CA GLY A 360 17.95 -63.29 -11.42
C GLY A 360 18.05 -61.76 -11.27
N GLN A 361 18.46 -61.33 -10.08
CA GLN A 361 19.20 -60.07 -9.90
C GLN A 361 20.59 -60.19 -10.58
N PRO A 362 21.39 -59.12 -10.83
CA PRO A 362 21.43 -57.90 -10.02
C PRO A 362 21.84 -56.57 -10.74
N GLN A 363 22.02 -55.54 -9.91
CA GLN A 363 23.00 -54.45 -10.02
C GLN A 363 22.67 -53.14 -10.76
N ASN A 364 22.46 -52.11 -9.93
CA ASN A 364 23.38 -51.00 -9.70
C ASN A 364 23.62 -49.99 -10.85
N ARG A 365 23.10 -48.76 -10.69
CA ARG A 365 23.81 -47.57 -11.19
C ARG A 365 23.51 -46.31 -10.37
N VAL A 366 24.53 -45.90 -9.63
CA VAL A 366 24.75 -44.59 -9.04
C VAL A 366 25.29 -43.62 -10.13
N LEU A 367 25.13 -42.31 -9.88
CA LEU A 367 25.78 -41.13 -10.46
C LEU A 367 25.07 -40.47 -11.66
N ARG A 368 24.51 -39.27 -11.46
CA ARG A 368 25.25 -38.00 -11.35
C ARG A 368 24.42 -36.92 -10.65
#